data_AF-A0A2D7I3I0-F1
#
_entry.id   AF-A0A2D7I3I0-F1
#
_cell.length_a   1.000
_cell.length_b   1.000
_cell.length_c   1.000
_cell.angle_alpha   90.00
_cell.angle_beta   90.00
_cell.angle_gamma   90.00
#
_symmetry.space_group_name_H-M   'P 1'
#
loop_
_entity.id
_entity.type
_entity.pdbx_description
1 polymer ?
#
loop_
_entity_poly.entity_id
_entity_poly.type
_entity_poly.pdbx_seq_one_letter_code
_entity_poly.pdbx_strand_id
1 'polypeptide(L)'
;MKTGKRAQFVQILETIDGSARLASFHFWRVSMVLLPLAFSVGCSVLGLSNSDPEDTTTTNVAPAQESEVSLLSAFYGLDDGLPPLARFLVCGGLPGSDGMPVVFSQEIDLETMQAGDFRVVLGDDREGEIVCVTPAPANDTGELRTILMVGEFGSAADPPLRVEITGNLLSMDHRFNFRGDQVDVTRLEDGPSLVLAESVPVEEWGLDQSATRFPFGGGSGCPASTRQVVRVVWNGGVTKPGGDEIDDVERSAYRVLVEDEAGEAREVSPFAIGDLGDGDNNHELCLDTEDPALRVAFPGGLVTDPREDLNLETAVTVTR
;
A
#
# COMPACT_ATOMS: atom_id res chain seq x y z
N MET A 1 50.40 -17.96 -8.86
CA MET A 1 51.55 -17.31 -9.53
C MET A 1 51.27 -17.26 -11.03
N LYS A 2 51.64 -16.15 -11.69
CA LYS A 2 51.44 -15.77 -13.11
C LYS A 2 50.18 -14.93 -13.36
N THR A 3 50.27 -13.60 -13.23
CA THR A 3 50.79 -12.56 -14.17
C THR A 3 49.74 -12.12 -15.19
N GLY A 4 49.30 -10.87 -15.07
CA GLY A 4 48.47 -10.18 -16.05
C GLY A 4 49.25 -9.75 -17.30
N LYS A 5 48.51 -9.23 -18.29
CA LYS A 5 49.03 -8.41 -19.38
C LYS A 5 47.98 -7.41 -19.85
N ARG A 6 48.47 -6.18 -20.05
CA ARG A 6 47.83 -5.00 -20.61
C ARG A 6 47.61 -5.12 -22.14
N ALA A 7 46.51 -4.50 -22.57
CA ALA A 7 46.28 -3.60 -23.72
C ALA A 7 47.14 -3.66 -25.00
N GLN A 8 46.46 -3.57 -26.15
CA GLN A 8 46.82 -2.85 -27.39
C GLN A 8 45.52 -2.56 -28.18
N PHE A 9 45.10 -1.30 -28.37
CA PHE A 9 45.44 -0.37 -29.46
C PHE A 9 44.87 -0.73 -30.84
N VAL A 10 43.89 0.05 -31.32
CA VAL A 10 43.84 0.53 -32.71
C VAL A 10 43.53 2.03 -32.69
N GLN A 11 44.37 2.73 -33.44
CA GLN A 11 44.53 4.16 -33.64
C GLN A 11 43.95 4.50 -35.04
N ILE A 12 43.64 5.79 -35.31
CA ILE A 12 43.91 6.55 -36.57
C ILE A 12 42.94 7.76 -36.69
N LEU A 13 43.43 9.00 -36.43
CA LEU A 13 43.77 10.12 -37.36
C LEU A 13 42.53 11.00 -37.69
N GLU A 14 42.53 12.34 -37.76
CA GLU A 14 43.54 13.39 -37.97
C GLU A 14 42.88 14.75 -37.59
N THR A 15 43.41 15.54 -36.63
CA THR A 15 44.19 16.80 -36.79
C THR A 15 43.88 17.69 -38.00
N ILE A 16 43.38 18.92 -37.79
CA ILE A 16 43.92 20.18 -38.40
C ILE A 16 43.69 21.34 -37.41
N ASP A 17 44.76 22.12 -37.22
CA ASP A 17 44.98 23.28 -36.36
C ASP A 17 44.76 24.60 -37.11
N GLY A 18 44.57 25.71 -36.38
CA GLY A 18 45.05 27.03 -36.85
C GLY A 18 44.06 28.16 -37.15
N SER A 19 43.95 29.06 -36.17
CA SER A 19 44.06 30.53 -36.30
C SER A 19 42.89 31.40 -36.81
N ALA A 20 42.33 32.14 -35.84
CA ALA A 20 41.96 33.56 -35.82
C ALA A 20 41.41 34.25 -37.09
N ARG A 21 40.19 34.82 -36.96
CA ARG A 21 39.84 36.15 -37.50
C ARG A 21 38.68 36.76 -36.71
N LEU A 22 38.90 38.00 -36.28
CA LEU A 22 37.90 38.89 -35.69
C LEU A 22 36.74 39.13 -36.68
N ALA A 23 35.50 38.94 -36.21
CA ALA A 23 34.32 39.49 -36.84
C ALA A 23 33.42 40.10 -35.76
N SER A 24 33.30 41.42 -35.83
CA SER A 24 32.45 42.28 -35.04
C SER A 24 30.99 41.85 -35.19
N PHE A 25 30.36 41.39 -34.10
CA PHE A 25 28.91 41.19 -34.06
C PHE A 25 28.26 42.19 -33.11
N HIS A 26 27.25 42.86 -33.66
CA HIS A 26 26.47 43.93 -33.05
C HIS A 26 25.85 43.50 -31.71
N PHE A 27 25.96 44.42 -30.75
CA PHE A 27 25.16 44.43 -29.53
C PHE A 27 23.66 44.41 -29.89
N TRP A 28 23.01 43.27 -29.68
CA TRP A 28 21.56 43.25 -29.47
C TRP A 28 21.33 42.98 -27.99
N ARG A 29 20.85 44.01 -27.27
CA ARG A 29 20.37 43.88 -25.91
C ARG A 29 19.11 43.00 -25.96
N VAL A 30 19.27 41.71 -25.73
CA VAL A 30 18.14 40.86 -25.32
C VAL A 30 17.96 41.13 -23.84
N SER A 31 16.95 41.92 -23.49
CA SER A 31 16.45 41.98 -22.11
C SER A 31 15.98 40.57 -21.74
N MET A 32 16.76 39.85 -20.94
CA MET A 32 16.29 38.69 -20.20
C MET A 32 15.20 39.18 -19.24
N VAL A 33 13.95 39.05 -19.66
CA VAL A 33 12.84 39.00 -18.72
C VAL A 33 12.99 37.64 -18.02
N LEU A 34 13.54 37.67 -16.81
CA LEU A 34 13.45 36.56 -15.87
C LEU A 34 11.96 36.41 -15.52
N LEU A 35 11.26 35.54 -16.27
CA LEU A 35 10.02 34.97 -15.79
C LEU A 35 10.37 34.14 -14.55
N PRO A 36 9.72 34.34 -13.39
CA PRO A 36 9.85 33.38 -12.32
C PRO A 36 9.22 32.09 -12.84
N LEU A 37 10.05 31.07 -13.12
CA LEU A 37 9.56 29.71 -13.13
C LEU A 37 9.09 29.47 -11.70
N ALA A 38 7.78 29.54 -11.50
CA ALA A 38 7.14 28.87 -10.39
C ALA A 38 7.52 27.40 -10.53
N PHE A 39 8.47 26.95 -9.71
CA PHE A 39 8.62 25.53 -9.43
C PHE A 39 7.35 25.14 -8.68
N SER A 40 6.34 24.67 -9.43
CA SER A 40 5.29 23.85 -8.84
C SER A 40 5.98 22.59 -8.34
N VAL A 41 6.08 22.50 -7.01
CA VAL A 41 6.42 21.30 -6.26
C VAL A 41 5.42 20.20 -6.61
N GLY A 42 5.90 18.96 -6.64
CA GLY A 42 5.05 17.78 -6.59
C GLY A 42 4.85 17.07 -7.92
N CYS A 43 5.91 16.48 -8.46
CA CYS A 43 5.73 15.28 -9.29
C CYS A 43 5.66 14.08 -8.34
N SER A 44 4.57 14.00 -7.58
CA SER A 44 4.18 12.79 -6.84
C SER A 44 3.81 11.70 -7.86
N VAL A 45 3.50 10.49 -7.42
CA VAL A 45 2.69 9.59 -8.26
C VAL A 45 1.30 10.25 -8.38
N LEU A 46 1.18 11.12 -9.40
CA LEU A 46 0.22 12.22 -9.52
C LEU A 46 -1.22 11.70 -9.74
N GLY A 47 -1.99 11.51 -8.66
CA GLY A 47 -3.45 11.44 -8.75
C GLY A 47 -4.19 10.74 -7.61
N LEU A 48 -3.52 9.87 -6.84
CA LEU A 48 -4.20 9.02 -5.84
C LEU A 48 -4.05 9.50 -4.39
N SER A 49 -3.15 10.44 -4.12
CA SER A 49 -2.98 11.00 -2.77
C SER A 49 -3.77 12.31 -2.61
N ASN A 50 -4.37 12.51 -1.44
CA ASN A 50 -5.05 13.75 -1.07
C ASN A 50 -4.45 14.32 0.23
N SER A 51 -4.28 15.64 0.29
CA SER A 51 -3.75 16.38 1.45
C SER A 51 -4.68 17.51 1.90
N ASP A 52 -5.91 17.55 1.38
CA ASP A 52 -6.88 18.58 1.72
C ASP A 52 -7.36 18.38 3.17
N PRO A 53 -7.22 19.40 4.04
CA PRO A 53 -7.49 19.26 5.47
C PRO A 53 -8.97 19.37 5.83
N GLU A 54 -9.84 19.63 4.86
CA GLU A 54 -11.27 19.85 5.06
C GLU A 54 -12.07 18.90 4.16
N ASP A 55 -13.07 18.24 4.73
CA ASP A 55 -14.11 17.52 3.99
C ASP A 55 -14.94 18.51 3.16
N THR A 56 -14.91 18.31 1.84
CA THR A 56 -15.69 19.05 0.85
C THR A 56 -16.76 18.18 0.18
N THR A 57 -16.83 16.89 0.54
CA THR A 57 -17.75 15.92 -0.02
C THR A 57 -19.18 16.26 0.36
N THR A 58 -19.99 16.59 -0.66
CA THR A 58 -21.43 16.80 -0.53
C THR A 58 -22.17 15.55 -0.95
N THR A 59 -22.90 14.93 -0.02
CA THR A 59 -23.62 13.69 -0.27
C THR A 59 -25.01 13.69 0.37
N ASN A 60 -25.91 12.88 -0.19
CA ASN A 60 -27.20 12.54 0.42
C ASN A 60 -27.17 11.18 1.14
N VAL A 61 -26.03 10.47 1.09
CA VAL A 61 -25.82 9.20 1.80
C VAL A 61 -25.58 9.53 3.26
N ALA A 62 -26.52 9.13 4.10
CA ALA A 62 -26.39 9.31 5.54
C ALA A 62 -25.25 8.43 6.08
N PRO A 63 -24.57 8.85 7.17
CA PRO A 63 -23.64 8.00 7.90
C PRO A 63 -24.25 6.62 8.18
N ALA A 64 -23.50 5.57 7.82
CA ALA A 64 -23.91 4.20 8.05
C ALA A 64 -23.91 3.88 9.56
N GLN A 65 -24.69 2.88 9.96
CA GLN A 65 -24.56 2.34 11.31
C GLN A 65 -23.40 1.34 11.36
N GLU A 66 -22.72 1.23 12.51
CA GLU A 66 -21.56 0.32 12.72
C GLU A 66 -21.82 -1.13 12.31
N SER A 67 -23.09 -1.59 12.28
CA SER A 67 -23.44 -2.94 11.85
C SER A 67 -23.48 -3.16 10.33
N GLU A 68 -23.41 -2.09 9.54
CA GLU A 68 -23.60 -2.13 8.07
C GLU A 68 -22.26 -2.04 7.33
N VAL A 69 -21.32 -1.27 7.88
CA VAL A 69 -19.99 -1.02 7.33
C VAL A 69 -19.04 -0.73 8.49
N SER A 70 -17.76 -1.01 8.33
CA SER A 70 -16.78 -0.76 9.39
C SER A 70 -15.37 -0.43 8.88
N LEU A 71 -14.68 0.40 9.64
CA LEU A 71 -13.23 0.53 9.69
C LEU A 71 -12.69 -0.66 10.47
N LEU A 72 -12.11 -1.61 9.75
CA LEU A 72 -11.71 -2.92 10.29
C LEU A 72 -10.44 -2.86 11.13
N SER A 73 -9.50 -1.99 10.75
CA SER A 73 -8.24 -1.84 11.49
C SER A 73 -7.54 -0.53 11.20
N ALA A 74 -6.74 -0.09 12.17
CA ALA A 74 -5.65 0.86 11.98
C ALA A 74 -4.36 0.23 12.55
N PHE A 75 -3.27 0.27 11.80
CA PHE A 75 -2.01 -0.35 12.21
C PHE A 75 -0.85 0.63 12.20
N TYR A 76 -0.31 0.96 13.37
CA TYR A 76 0.79 1.90 13.50
C TYR A 76 2.17 1.23 13.34
N GLY A 77 2.40 0.55 12.22
CA GLY A 77 3.62 -0.26 12.01
C GLY A 77 4.88 0.51 11.60
N LEU A 78 4.76 1.78 11.22
CA LEU A 78 5.86 2.60 10.71
C LEU A 78 5.99 3.87 11.55
N ASP A 79 6.63 3.78 12.71
CA ASP A 79 7.03 4.92 13.57
C ASP A 79 8.34 5.52 13.02
N ASP A 80 8.28 6.73 12.47
CA ASP A 80 9.37 7.38 11.71
C ASP A 80 9.92 6.52 10.53
N GLY A 81 9.14 5.52 10.11
CA GLY A 81 9.64 4.33 9.42
C GLY A 81 9.44 4.30 7.92
N LEU A 82 8.74 5.28 7.33
CA LEU A 82 8.43 5.22 5.90
C LEU A 82 9.72 5.15 5.06
N PRO A 83 9.82 4.25 4.08
CA PRO A 83 11.01 4.15 3.25
C PRO A 83 11.29 5.45 2.47
N PRO A 84 12.55 5.93 2.38
CA PRO A 84 12.88 7.21 1.74
C PRO A 84 12.32 7.41 0.33
N LEU A 85 12.29 6.34 -0.48
CA LEU A 85 11.73 6.39 -1.83
C LEU A 85 10.20 6.47 -1.82
N ALA A 86 9.56 5.68 -0.94
CA ALA A 86 8.11 5.70 -0.75
C ALA A 86 7.63 7.10 -0.34
N ARG A 87 8.31 7.74 0.61
CA ARG A 87 8.00 9.11 1.09
C ARG A 87 8.01 10.14 -0.01
N PHE A 88 8.95 10.05 -0.93
CA PHE A 88 9.07 11.04 -2.00
C PHE A 88 8.02 10.81 -3.10
N LEU A 89 7.72 9.55 -3.39
CA LEU A 89 6.74 9.16 -4.41
C LEU A 89 5.30 9.39 -3.93
N VAL A 90 5.05 9.11 -2.65
CA VAL A 90 3.76 9.15 -1.98
C VAL A 90 3.72 10.38 -1.09
N CYS A 91 2.82 11.32 -1.38
CA CYS A 91 2.59 12.51 -0.55
C CYS A 91 3.74 13.54 -0.44
N GLY A 92 4.61 13.60 -1.44
CA GLY A 92 5.48 14.77 -1.66
C GLY A 92 6.67 14.92 -0.71
N GLY A 93 6.93 13.94 0.16
CA GLY A 93 8.16 13.84 0.93
C GLY A 93 8.21 14.74 2.16
N LEU A 94 7.83 14.19 3.31
CA LEU A 94 8.25 14.68 4.62
C LEU A 94 9.27 13.69 5.21
N PRO A 95 10.41 14.12 5.79
CA PRO A 95 11.29 13.33 6.66
C PRO A 95 10.71 13.15 8.09
N GLY A 96 11.06 12.08 8.82
CA GLY A 96 10.37 11.71 10.08
C GLY A 96 9.20 10.78 9.78
N SER A 97 7.99 11.32 9.59
CA SER A 97 6.75 10.74 9.05
C SER A 97 6.49 9.25 9.21
N ASP A 98 5.42 9.03 9.92
CA ASP A 98 4.75 7.79 10.15
C ASP A 98 3.95 7.31 8.95
N GLY A 99 3.76 6.00 8.87
CA GLY A 99 2.80 5.34 8.00
C GLY A 99 1.83 4.50 8.81
N MET A 100 0.53 4.75 8.63
CA MET A 100 -0.52 3.98 9.30
C MET A 100 -1.59 3.56 8.28
N PRO A 101 -1.51 2.33 7.73
CA PRO A 101 -2.59 1.78 6.94
C PRO A 101 -3.85 1.62 7.81
N VAL A 102 -4.97 1.98 7.23
CA VAL A 102 -6.31 1.66 7.72
C VAL A 102 -7.04 0.82 6.68
N VAL A 103 -7.82 -0.16 7.15
CA VAL A 103 -8.52 -1.10 6.27
C VAL A 103 -10.02 -0.96 6.48
N PHE A 104 -10.76 -0.76 5.40
CA PHE A 104 -12.21 -0.63 5.39
C PHE A 104 -12.90 -1.92 4.94
N SER A 105 -14.12 -2.14 5.43
CA SER A 105 -14.94 -3.30 5.04
C SER A 105 -15.49 -3.20 3.60
N GLN A 106 -15.34 -2.07 2.92
CA GLN A 106 -15.69 -1.82 1.53
C GLN A 106 -14.59 -1.01 0.85
N GLU A 107 -14.43 -1.16 -0.46
CA GLU A 107 -13.57 -0.27 -1.24
C GLU A 107 -14.07 1.17 -1.14
N ILE A 108 -13.14 2.12 -1.15
CA ILE A 108 -13.37 3.55 -0.95
C ILE A 108 -13.43 4.26 -2.30
N ASP A 109 -14.40 5.16 -2.45
CA ASP A 109 -14.37 6.12 -3.54
C ASP A 109 -13.31 7.20 -3.26
N LEU A 110 -12.21 7.12 -4.01
CA LEU A 110 -11.09 8.04 -3.88
C LEU A 110 -11.45 9.49 -4.22
N GLU A 111 -12.52 9.76 -4.96
CA GLU A 111 -12.99 11.13 -5.22
C GLU A 111 -13.55 11.80 -3.96
N THR A 112 -13.99 11.00 -2.98
CA THR A 112 -14.51 11.48 -1.69
C THR A 112 -13.44 11.49 -0.60
N MET A 113 -12.28 10.91 -0.85
CA MET A 113 -11.23 10.72 0.14
C MET A 113 -10.34 11.96 0.27
N GLN A 114 -10.35 12.55 1.46
CA GLN A 114 -9.57 13.72 1.82
C GLN A 114 -8.85 13.51 3.15
N ALA A 115 -7.70 14.17 3.34
CA ALA A 115 -6.93 14.02 4.58
C ALA A 115 -7.74 14.48 5.82
N GLY A 116 -8.58 15.51 5.66
CA GLY A 116 -9.50 16.01 6.69
C GLY A 116 -10.66 15.07 7.06
N ASP A 117 -10.84 13.96 6.34
CA ASP A 117 -11.86 12.98 6.69
C ASP A 117 -11.45 12.08 7.85
N PHE A 118 -10.18 12.09 8.21
CA PHE A 118 -9.58 11.21 9.20
C PHE A 118 -9.11 12.02 10.41
N ARG A 119 -9.14 11.38 11.58
CA ARG A 119 -8.62 11.94 12.82
C ARG A 119 -7.91 10.85 13.62
N VAL A 120 -6.67 11.12 14.01
CA VAL A 120 -5.86 10.22 14.85
C VAL A 120 -5.81 10.79 16.26
N VAL A 121 -6.18 10.00 17.26
CA VAL A 121 -6.22 10.43 18.67
C VAL A 121 -5.21 9.63 19.51
N LEU A 122 -4.38 10.34 20.27
CA LEU A 122 -3.37 9.79 21.17
C LEU A 122 -3.92 9.64 22.61
N GLY A 123 -3.13 9.02 23.50
CA GLY A 123 -3.56 8.67 24.86
C GLY A 123 -3.85 9.84 25.81
N ASP A 124 -3.40 11.04 25.47
CA ASP A 124 -3.68 12.27 26.21
C ASP A 124 -4.66 13.21 25.49
N ASP A 125 -5.47 12.64 24.58
CA ASP A 125 -6.45 13.34 23.73
C ASP A 125 -5.83 14.33 22.73
N ARG A 126 -4.50 14.35 22.57
CA ARG A 126 -3.88 15.06 21.44
C ARG A 126 -4.24 14.40 20.12
N GLU A 127 -4.23 15.22 19.08
CA GLU A 127 -4.45 14.77 17.71
C GLU A 127 -3.10 14.63 16.99
N GLY A 128 -2.97 13.56 16.21
CA GLY A 128 -1.87 13.39 15.27
C GLY A 128 -2.02 14.34 14.07
N GLU A 129 -0.89 14.71 13.46
CA GLU A 129 -0.89 15.53 12.25
C GLU A 129 -0.98 14.62 11.03
N ILE A 130 -2.07 14.73 10.24
CA ILE A 130 -2.19 14.01 8.96
C ILE A 130 -1.73 14.92 7.84
N VAL A 131 -0.77 14.45 7.07
CA VAL A 131 -0.17 15.19 5.95
C VAL A 131 -0.88 14.82 4.66
N CYS A 132 -1.22 13.54 4.52
CA CYS A 132 -1.99 13.06 3.39
C CYS A 132 -2.63 11.70 3.69
N VAL A 133 -3.48 11.29 2.77
CA VAL A 133 -3.99 9.93 2.64
C VAL A 133 -3.84 9.44 1.21
N THR A 134 -3.66 8.13 1.02
CA THR A 134 -3.47 7.53 -0.30
C THR A 134 -3.74 6.03 -0.27
N PRO A 135 -4.27 5.43 -1.36
CA PRO A 135 -4.41 3.98 -1.42
C PRO A 135 -3.08 3.28 -1.71
N ALA A 136 -2.10 3.97 -2.31
CA ALA A 136 -0.85 3.33 -2.73
C ALA A 136 -0.03 2.79 -1.53
N PRO A 137 0.57 1.59 -1.64
CA PRO A 137 0.60 0.69 -2.81
C PRO A 137 -0.68 -0.10 -3.12
N ALA A 138 -1.62 -0.22 -2.19
CA ALA A 138 -2.86 -1.00 -2.32
C ALA A 138 -3.86 -0.32 -3.28
N ASN A 139 -3.50 -0.29 -4.56
CA ASN A 139 -4.25 0.38 -5.61
C ASN A 139 -4.53 -0.52 -6.82
N ASP A 140 -4.38 -1.83 -6.67
CA ASP A 140 -4.88 -2.78 -7.65
C ASP A 140 -6.39 -3.02 -7.44
N THR A 141 -6.98 -3.81 -8.34
CA THR A 141 -8.44 -4.02 -8.35
C THR A 141 -8.86 -4.81 -7.11
N GLY A 142 -9.80 -4.27 -6.33
CA GLY A 142 -10.30 -4.90 -5.11
C GLY A 142 -9.55 -4.49 -3.83
N GLU A 143 -8.51 -3.67 -3.93
CA GLU A 143 -7.63 -3.30 -2.82
C GLU A 143 -7.87 -1.89 -2.27
N LEU A 144 -8.75 -1.11 -2.90
CA LEU A 144 -9.07 0.26 -2.49
C LEU A 144 -9.82 0.34 -1.15
N ARG A 145 -9.75 -0.73 -0.37
CA ARG A 145 -10.12 -0.88 1.04
C ARG A 145 -9.00 -0.41 1.97
N THR A 146 -7.74 -0.47 1.54
CA THR A 146 -6.60 -0.02 2.34
C THR A 146 -6.25 1.42 1.98
N ILE A 147 -6.30 2.32 2.97
CA ILE A 147 -5.82 3.69 2.83
C ILE A 147 -4.63 3.88 3.77
N LEU A 148 -3.48 4.26 3.23
CA LEU A 148 -2.32 4.67 4.00
C LEU A 148 -2.48 6.13 4.43
N MET A 149 -2.52 6.37 5.74
CA MET A 149 -2.34 7.69 6.32
C MET A 149 -0.85 7.96 6.52
N VAL A 150 -0.39 9.15 6.13
CA VAL A 150 1.00 9.60 6.34
C VAL A 150 0.98 10.87 7.17
N GLY A 151 1.83 10.95 8.18
CA GLY A 151 1.78 12.04 9.14
C GLY A 151 2.68 11.86 10.35
N GLU A 152 2.34 12.51 11.45
CA GLU A 152 3.01 12.39 12.75
C GLU A 152 1.94 11.96 13.77
N PHE A 153 1.96 10.69 14.16
CA PHE A 153 0.89 10.03 14.91
C PHE A 153 1.28 9.64 16.33
N GLY A 154 2.55 9.79 16.70
CA GLY A 154 3.02 9.54 18.06
C GLY A 154 4.44 9.03 18.10
N SER A 155 4.68 8.09 19.00
CA SER A 155 5.93 7.32 19.07
C SER A 155 5.68 6.00 19.80
N ALA A 156 6.64 5.08 19.80
CA ALA A 156 6.54 3.85 20.60
C ALA A 156 6.26 4.07 22.11
N ALA A 157 6.66 5.23 22.68
CA ALA A 157 6.40 5.55 24.09
C ALA A 157 5.05 6.22 24.33
N ASP A 158 4.43 6.73 23.27
CA ASP A 158 3.17 7.48 23.27
C ASP A 158 2.44 7.20 21.94
N PRO A 159 1.95 5.97 21.74
CA PRO A 159 1.39 5.56 20.46
C PRO A 159 -0.01 6.15 20.25
N PRO A 160 -0.47 6.28 19.00
CA PRO A 160 -1.86 6.60 18.71
C PRO A 160 -2.77 5.51 19.27
N LEU A 161 -3.95 5.90 19.76
CA LEU A 161 -4.91 4.98 20.37
C LEU A 161 -6.06 4.61 19.46
N ARG A 162 -6.56 5.57 18.67
CA ARG A 162 -7.71 5.34 17.79
C ARG A 162 -7.66 6.21 16.55
N VAL A 163 -8.31 5.72 15.50
CA VAL A 163 -8.61 6.47 14.28
C VAL A 163 -10.12 6.65 14.20
N GLU A 164 -10.55 7.87 13.89
CA GLU A 164 -11.94 8.25 13.66
C GLU A 164 -12.10 8.76 12.24
N ILE A 165 -13.25 8.47 11.61
CA ILE A 165 -13.66 9.07 10.35
C ILE A 165 -14.58 10.25 10.66
N THR A 166 -14.10 11.48 10.45
CA THR A 166 -14.82 12.71 10.76
C THR A 166 -15.54 13.31 9.55
N GLY A 167 -15.05 13.05 8.34
CA GLY A 167 -15.61 13.54 7.08
C GLY A 167 -16.49 12.52 6.37
N ASN A 168 -17.13 12.92 5.27
CA ASN A 168 -17.94 12.05 4.44
C ASN A 168 -17.06 11.24 3.49
N LEU A 169 -16.63 10.08 3.96
CA LEU A 169 -15.90 9.10 3.16
C LEU A 169 -16.85 8.03 2.64
N LEU A 170 -16.98 7.87 1.33
CA LEU A 170 -17.97 6.96 0.73
C LEU A 170 -17.34 5.65 0.27
N SER A 171 -18.13 4.58 0.31
CA SER A 171 -17.80 3.35 -0.42
C SER A 171 -17.81 3.61 -1.93
N MET A 172 -17.05 2.82 -2.69
CA MET A 172 -16.92 2.92 -4.15
C MET A 172 -18.28 2.92 -4.88
N ASP A 173 -19.25 2.17 -4.36
CA ASP A 173 -20.60 2.07 -4.90
C ASP A 173 -21.59 3.12 -4.35
N HIS A 174 -21.11 4.05 -3.52
CA HIS A 174 -21.85 5.13 -2.86
C HIS A 174 -23.03 4.63 -2.02
N ARG A 175 -23.02 3.37 -1.56
CA ARG A 175 -24.07 2.84 -0.67
C ARG A 175 -23.82 3.17 0.79
N PHE A 176 -22.57 3.33 1.19
CA PHE A 176 -22.18 3.54 2.58
C PHE A 176 -21.36 4.83 2.73
N ASN A 177 -21.50 5.44 3.90
CA ASN A 177 -20.71 6.59 4.33
C ASN A 177 -20.10 6.25 5.70
N PHE A 178 -18.78 6.25 5.78
CA PHE A 178 -18.01 5.85 6.96
C PHE A 178 -17.93 6.94 8.03
N ARG A 179 -18.51 8.13 7.81
CA ARG A 179 -18.50 9.20 8.81
C ARG A 179 -19.01 8.73 10.17
N GLY A 180 -18.25 9.00 11.22
CA GLY A 180 -18.55 8.63 12.61
C GLY A 180 -18.05 7.26 13.01
N ASP A 181 -17.50 6.49 12.07
CA ASP A 181 -16.86 5.22 12.35
C ASP A 181 -15.49 5.41 13.01
N GLN A 182 -15.05 4.41 13.76
CA GLN A 182 -13.78 4.47 14.50
C GLN A 182 -13.22 3.07 14.77
N VAL A 183 -11.91 3.00 14.95
CA VAL A 183 -11.24 1.76 15.35
C VAL A 183 -10.11 2.08 16.32
N ASP A 184 -9.89 1.17 17.27
CA ASP A 184 -8.69 1.19 18.09
C ASP A 184 -7.47 0.86 17.21
N VAL A 185 -6.38 1.58 17.42
CA VAL A 185 -5.11 1.29 16.75
C VAL A 185 -4.54 0.00 17.32
N THR A 186 -4.12 -0.90 16.42
CA THR A 186 -3.44 -2.13 16.80
C THR A 186 -2.17 -1.79 17.57
N ARG A 187 -1.99 -2.40 18.74
CA ARG A 187 -0.79 -2.17 19.54
C ARG A 187 0.43 -2.71 18.80
N LEU A 188 1.52 -1.99 18.91
CA LEU A 188 2.79 -2.31 18.27
C LEU A 188 3.25 -3.75 18.56
N GLU A 189 3.17 -4.16 19.83
CA GLU A 189 3.61 -5.48 20.27
C GLU A 189 2.76 -6.65 19.78
N ASP A 190 1.58 -6.39 19.22
CA ASP A 190 0.69 -7.44 18.70
C ASP A 190 1.08 -7.87 17.27
N GLY A 191 1.93 -7.08 16.58
CA GLY A 191 2.38 -7.35 15.22
C GLY A 191 1.25 -7.34 14.19
N PRO A 192 1.54 -7.72 12.93
CA PRO A 192 0.53 -7.73 11.88
C PRO A 192 -0.44 -8.91 12.05
N SER A 193 -1.67 -8.76 11.60
CA SER A 193 -2.71 -9.80 11.64
C SER A 193 -3.67 -9.70 10.46
N LEU A 194 -4.29 -10.82 10.07
CA LEU A 194 -5.35 -10.84 9.06
C LEU A 194 -6.60 -10.14 9.60
N VAL A 195 -7.18 -9.26 8.79
CA VAL A 195 -8.40 -8.49 9.14
C VAL A 195 -9.55 -8.70 8.17
N LEU A 196 -9.25 -9.14 6.94
CA LEU A 196 -10.25 -9.44 5.94
C LEU A 196 -9.80 -10.63 5.09
N ALA A 197 -10.77 -11.43 4.65
CA ALA A 197 -10.60 -12.34 3.54
C ALA A 197 -11.86 -12.32 2.68
N GLU A 198 -11.71 -12.34 1.36
CA GLU A 198 -12.84 -12.34 0.42
C GLU A 198 -12.59 -13.30 -0.75
N SER A 199 -13.67 -13.90 -1.25
CA SER A 199 -13.63 -14.60 -2.53
C SER A 199 -13.57 -13.59 -3.67
N VAL A 200 -12.53 -13.65 -4.49
CA VAL A 200 -12.38 -12.70 -5.61
C VAL A 200 -13.24 -13.16 -6.80
N PRO A 201 -14.09 -12.30 -7.37
CA PRO A 201 -14.84 -12.60 -8.58
C PRO A 201 -13.92 -12.96 -9.75
N VAL A 202 -14.35 -13.89 -10.60
CA VAL A 202 -13.55 -14.39 -11.74
C VAL A 202 -13.16 -13.25 -12.70
N GLU A 203 -14.01 -12.24 -12.80
CA GLU A 203 -13.81 -11.06 -13.64
C GLU A 203 -12.63 -10.18 -13.18
N GLU A 204 -12.23 -10.29 -11.91
CA GLU A 204 -11.14 -9.54 -11.30
C GLU A 204 -9.83 -10.33 -11.26
N TRP A 205 -9.82 -11.60 -11.67
CA TRP A 205 -8.62 -12.43 -11.60
C TRP A 205 -7.54 -11.94 -12.57
N GLY A 206 -6.41 -11.49 -12.03
CA GLY A 206 -5.21 -11.12 -12.78
C GLY A 206 -4.33 -12.29 -13.20
N LEU A 207 -4.87 -13.43 -13.67
CA LEU A 207 -4.08 -14.67 -13.84
C LEU A 207 -2.82 -14.50 -14.72
N ASP A 208 -1.70 -15.10 -14.29
CA ASP A 208 -0.36 -15.02 -14.89
C ASP A 208 0.20 -13.60 -15.07
N GLN A 209 -0.39 -12.59 -14.41
CA GLN A 209 0.13 -11.23 -14.39
C GLN A 209 1.51 -11.22 -13.72
N SER A 210 2.46 -10.51 -14.34
CA SER A 210 3.74 -10.24 -13.70
C SER A 210 3.64 -8.97 -12.89
N ALA A 211 4.20 -8.98 -11.68
CA ALA A 211 4.40 -7.78 -10.89
C ALA A 211 5.15 -6.74 -11.72
N THR A 212 4.81 -5.47 -11.53
CA THR A 212 5.52 -4.42 -12.25
C THR A 212 6.94 -4.26 -11.71
N ARG A 213 7.81 -3.64 -12.52
CA ARG A 213 9.20 -3.38 -12.10
C ARG A 213 9.33 -2.16 -11.19
N PHE A 214 8.24 -1.43 -10.98
CA PHE A 214 8.24 -0.22 -10.19
C PHE A 214 7.72 -0.55 -8.79
N PRO A 215 8.36 -0.03 -7.73
CA PRO A 215 7.74 -0.01 -6.42
C PRO A 215 6.35 0.64 -6.55
N PHE A 216 5.33 0.10 -5.88
CA PHE A 216 3.94 0.62 -5.93
C PHE A 216 3.28 0.56 -7.31
N GLY A 217 3.69 -0.36 -8.19
CA GLY A 217 3.17 -0.44 -9.56
C GLY A 217 2.21 -1.59 -9.84
N GLY A 218 1.86 -2.39 -8.84
CA GLY A 218 0.92 -3.50 -8.90
C GLY A 218 1.56 -4.87 -8.85
N GLY A 219 0.88 -5.79 -8.16
CA GLY A 219 1.32 -7.11 -7.76
C GLY A 219 1.33 -8.14 -8.89
N SER A 220 1.92 -9.30 -8.60
CA SER A 220 1.83 -10.48 -9.48
C SER A 220 0.43 -11.08 -9.45
N GLY A 221 0.02 -11.82 -10.47
CA GLY A 221 -1.22 -12.58 -10.44
C GLY A 221 -1.04 -14.04 -10.04
N CYS A 222 -2.13 -14.67 -9.60
CA CYS A 222 -2.19 -16.11 -9.45
C CYS A 222 -1.89 -16.88 -10.76
N PRO A 223 -1.29 -18.09 -10.71
CA PRO A 223 -1.04 -18.88 -11.92
C PRO A 223 -2.32 -19.30 -12.65
N ALA A 224 -2.28 -19.47 -13.98
CA ALA A 224 -3.46 -19.85 -14.77
C ALA A 224 -4.12 -21.20 -14.40
N SER A 225 -3.47 -22.04 -13.61
CA SER A 225 -4.06 -23.27 -13.07
C SER A 225 -5.00 -23.05 -11.87
N THR A 226 -5.15 -21.81 -11.42
CA THR A 226 -5.99 -21.43 -10.27
C THR A 226 -7.47 -21.68 -10.56
N ARG A 227 -8.17 -22.27 -9.59
CA ARG A 227 -9.62 -22.53 -9.64
C ARG A 227 -10.44 -21.64 -8.72
N GLN A 228 -9.80 -20.98 -7.78
CA GLN A 228 -10.40 -20.00 -6.88
C GLN A 228 -9.29 -19.10 -6.33
N VAL A 229 -9.57 -17.80 -6.28
CA VAL A 229 -8.70 -16.80 -5.65
C VAL A 229 -9.41 -16.30 -4.39
N VAL A 230 -8.69 -16.32 -3.28
CA VAL A 230 -9.13 -15.69 -2.02
C VAL A 230 -8.16 -14.57 -1.72
N ARG A 231 -8.61 -13.33 -1.75
CA ARG A 231 -7.81 -12.17 -1.31
C ARG A 231 -7.84 -12.11 0.20
N VAL A 232 -6.68 -11.89 0.80
CA VAL A 232 -6.56 -11.66 2.24
C VAL A 232 -5.87 -10.34 2.48
N VAL A 233 -6.32 -9.63 3.52
CA VAL A 233 -5.78 -8.33 3.89
C VAL A 233 -5.20 -8.42 5.29
N TRP A 234 -3.94 -8.06 5.42
CA TRP A 234 -3.27 -7.83 6.70
C TRP A 234 -3.55 -6.40 7.17
N ASN A 235 -3.62 -6.16 8.47
CA ASN A 235 -3.81 -4.80 9.00
C ASN A 235 -2.65 -3.85 8.67
N GLY A 236 -1.47 -4.37 8.33
CA GLY A 236 -0.31 -3.62 7.82
C GLY A 236 0.52 -4.47 6.87
N GLY A 237 1.50 -3.84 6.21
CA GLY A 237 2.40 -4.54 5.28
C GLY A 237 3.19 -5.65 5.99
N VAL A 238 3.35 -6.79 5.32
CA VAL A 238 4.00 -7.98 5.89
C VAL A 238 5.20 -8.41 5.07
N THR A 239 6.26 -8.82 5.76
CA THR A 239 7.45 -9.43 5.16
C THR A 239 7.89 -10.63 6.01
N LYS A 240 8.84 -11.42 5.52
CA LYS A 240 9.57 -12.37 6.37
C LYS A 240 10.40 -11.60 7.40
N PRO A 241 10.74 -12.23 8.54
CA PRO A 241 11.78 -11.69 9.43
C PRO A 241 13.05 -11.35 8.64
N GLY A 242 13.47 -10.09 8.70
CA GLY A 242 14.56 -9.53 7.92
C GLY A 242 14.15 -8.76 6.65
N GLY A 243 12.86 -8.62 6.37
CA GLY A 243 12.32 -7.73 5.35
C GLY A 243 12.22 -8.30 3.92
N ASP A 244 12.59 -9.57 3.72
CA ASP A 244 12.41 -10.23 2.43
C ASP A 244 10.94 -10.57 2.20
N GLU A 245 10.49 -10.51 0.95
CA GLU A 245 9.14 -10.91 0.57
C GLU A 245 8.89 -12.41 0.84
N ILE A 246 7.64 -12.77 1.14
CA ILE A 246 7.26 -14.14 1.50
C ILE A 246 7.59 -15.17 0.40
N ASP A 247 7.81 -16.43 0.79
CA ASP A 247 8.01 -17.52 -0.18
C ASP A 247 7.18 -18.77 0.16
N ASP A 248 7.60 -19.92 -0.40
CA ASP A 248 6.95 -21.21 -0.20
C ASP A 248 6.79 -21.60 1.27
N VAL A 249 7.69 -21.16 2.17
CA VAL A 249 7.57 -21.43 3.61
C VAL A 249 6.30 -20.78 4.15
N GLU A 250 6.15 -19.47 4.00
CA GLU A 250 5.00 -18.72 4.50
C GLU A 250 3.73 -19.07 3.72
N ARG A 251 3.80 -19.21 2.39
CA ARG A 251 2.67 -19.68 1.57
C ARG A 251 2.07 -20.96 2.12
N SER A 252 2.92 -21.96 2.39
CA SER A 252 2.45 -23.27 2.86
C SER A 252 1.85 -23.25 4.27
N ALA A 253 2.05 -22.16 5.01
CA ALA A 253 1.51 -21.97 6.34
C ALA A 253 0.06 -21.45 6.34
N TYR A 254 -0.41 -20.85 5.22
CA TYR A 254 -1.83 -20.53 5.05
C TYR A 254 -2.68 -21.79 5.10
N ARG A 255 -3.76 -21.71 5.89
CA ARG A 255 -4.76 -22.75 6.06
C ARG A 255 -6.12 -22.20 5.66
N VAL A 256 -6.68 -22.70 4.56
CA VAL A 256 -8.00 -22.30 4.06
C VAL A 256 -8.98 -23.44 4.31
N LEU A 257 -10.02 -23.16 5.10
CA LEU A 257 -11.14 -24.07 5.27
C LEU A 257 -12.07 -23.91 4.06
N VAL A 258 -12.26 -24.98 3.31
CA VAL A 258 -13.20 -25.05 2.19
C VAL A 258 -14.29 -26.08 2.49
N GLU A 259 -15.47 -25.92 1.88
CA GLU A 259 -16.61 -26.83 2.05
C GLU A 259 -17.10 -27.33 0.70
N ASP A 260 -17.30 -28.65 0.58
CA ASP A 260 -17.80 -29.27 -0.66
C ASP A 260 -19.34 -29.18 -0.78
N GLU A 261 -19.89 -29.67 -1.90
CA GLU A 261 -21.34 -29.69 -2.13
C GLU A 261 -22.13 -30.52 -1.10
N ALA A 262 -21.48 -31.46 -0.40
CA ALA A 262 -22.09 -32.29 0.63
C ALA A 262 -22.06 -31.63 2.02
N GLY A 263 -21.41 -30.47 2.15
CA GLY A 263 -21.20 -29.78 3.42
C GLY A 263 -20.05 -30.36 4.25
N GLU A 264 -19.15 -31.14 3.62
CA GLU A 264 -17.95 -31.63 4.28
C GLU A 264 -16.84 -30.58 4.19
N ALA A 265 -16.44 -30.06 5.35
CA ALA A 265 -15.38 -29.06 5.44
C ALA A 265 -13.99 -29.73 5.54
N ARG A 266 -13.03 -29.22 4.76
CA ARG A 266 -11.63 -29.66 4.76
C ARG A 266 -10.68 -28.48 4.67
N GLU A 267 -9.49 -28.65 5.20
CA GLU A 267 -8.45 -27.65 5.11
C GLU A 267 -7.59 -27.88 3.86
N VAL A 268 -7.24 -26.80 3.17
CA VAL A 268 -6.28 -26.76 2.07
C VAL A 268 -5.24 -25.68 2.30
N SER A 269 -4.11 -25.81 1.63
CA SER A 269 -3.12 -24.73 1.52
C SER A 269 -3.09 -24.22 0.08
N PRO A 270 -2.89 -22.91 -0.13
CA PRO A 270 -2.75 -22.37 -1.47
C PRO A 270 -1.51 -22.95 -2.15
N PHE A 271 -1.62 -23.28 -3.44
CA PHE A 271 -0.50 -23.83 -4.20
C PHE A 271 0.44 -22.73 -4.73
N ALA A 272 -0.03 -21.48 -4.77
CA ALA A 272 0.73 -20.29 -5.09
C ALA A 272 0.16 -19.09 -4.32
N ILE A 273 0.94 -18.01 -4.21
CA ILE A 273 0.48 -16.70 -3.74
C ILE A 273 0.62 -15.74 -4.92
N GLY A 274 -0.45 -15.02 -5.23
CA GLY A 274 -0.42 -13.84 -6.06
C GLY A 274 -0.30 -12.59 -5.18
N ASP A 275 -0.27 -11.46 -5.84
CA ASP A 275 -0.18 -10.14 -5.25
C ASP A 275 1.11 -9.94 -4.44
N LEU A 276 2.24 -10.23 -5.12
CA LEU A 276 3.58 -10.06 -4.60
C LEU A 276 4.30 -8.97 -5.40
N GLY A 277 5.21 -8.26 -4.76
CA GLY A 277 6.20 -7.38 -5.39
C GLY A 277 5.81 -5.91 -5.53
N ASP A 278 4.69 -5.48 -4.97
CA ASP A 278 4.22 -4.09 -4.96
C ASP A 278 4.31 -3.41 -3.58
N GLY A 279 4.41 -4.20 -2.51
CA GLY A 279 4.76 -3.76 -1.17
C GLY A 279 3.58 -3.29 -0.34
N ASP A 280 2.39 -3.81 -0.61
CA ASP A 280 1.18 -3.52 0.17
C ASP A 280 0.90 -4.56 1.28
N ASN A 281 -0.35 -4.62 1.73
CA ASN A 281 -0.82 -5.50 2.80
C ASN A 281 -1.78 -6.59 2.31
N ASN A 282 -1.89 -6.81 1.01
CA ASN A 282 -2.75 -7.82 0.40
C ASN A 282 -1.93 -9.05 -0.01
N HIS A 283 -2.60 -10.19 -0.11
CA HIS A 283 -2.10 -11.38 -0.79
C HIS A 283 -3.28 -12.07 -1.49
N GLU A 284 -3.03 -12.66 -2.66
CA GLU A 284 -3.99 -13.55 -3.33
C GLU A 284 -3.65 -15.02 -3.08
N LEU A 285 -4.52 -15.75 -2.37
CA LEU A 285 -4.36 -17.18 -2.14
C LEU A 285 -4.90 -17.97 -3.34
N CYS A 286 -3.99 -18.57 -4.11
CA CYS A 286 -4.35 -19.34 -5.30
C CYS A 286 -4.69 -20.79 -4.93
N LEU A 287 -5.96 -21.17 -5.06
CA LEU A 287 -6.46 -22.51 -4.72
C LEU A 287 -6.69 -23.37 -5.96
N ASP A 288 -6.42 -24.66 -5.85
CA ASP A 288 -6.62 -25.66 -6.92
C ASP A 288 -7.99 -26.35 -6.83
N THR A 289 -8.92 -25.78 -6.07
CA THR A 289 -10.26 -26.30 -5.81
C THR A 289 -11.34 -25.23 -6.05
N GLU A 290 -12.52 -25.69 -6.46
CA GLU A 290 -13.72 -24.87 -6.63
C GLU A 290 -14.60 -24.87 -5.37
N ASP A 291 -14.27 -25.71 -4.37
CA ASP A 291 -14.98 -25.77 -3.09
C ASP A 291 -14.91 -24.39 -2.41
N PRO A 292 -16.04 -23.73 -2.08
CA PRO A 292 -16.03 -22.38 -1.54
C PRO A 292 -15.18 -22.26 -0.27
N ALA A 293 -14.27 -21.29 -0.25
CA ALA A 293 -13.55 -20.94 0.96
C ALA A 293 -14.47 -20.30 1.99
N LEU A 294 -14.31 -20.72 3.24
CA LEU A 294 -15.12 -20.28 4.38
C LEU A 294 -14.29 -19.47 5.38
N ARG A 295 -13.02 -19.81 5.56
CA ARG A 295 -12.14 -19.20 6.57
C ARG A 295 -10.69 -19.33 6.15
N VAL A 296 -9.89 -18.30 6.38
CA VAL A 296 -8.44 -18.34 6.27
C VAL A 296 -7.83 -18.24 7.66
N ALA A 297 -6.78 -19.02 7.93
CA ALA A 297 -5.97 -18.93 9.12
C ALA A 297 -4.48 -18.93 8.77
N PHE A 298 -3.69 -18.27 9.61
CA PHE A 298 -2.24 -18.20 9.48
C PHE A 298 -1.60 -18.32 10.88
N PRO A 299 -0.56 -19.16 11.05
CA PRO A 299 0.09 -19.36 12.34
C PRO A 299 0.95 -18.14 12.74
N GLY A 300 1.21 -18.00 14.04
CA GLY A 300 2.09 -16.94 14.53
C GLY A 300 3.57 -17.15 14.21
N GLY A 301 4.32 -16.06 14.09
CA GLY A 301 5.77 -16.04 14.07
C GLY A 301 6.45 -16.31 12.72
N LEU A 302 5.73 -16.15 11.60
CA LEU A 302 6.28 -16.39 10.26
C LEU A 302 6.39 -15.12 9.41
N VAL A 303 5.58 -14.10 9.69
CA VAL A 303 5.67 -12.79 9.04
C VAL A 303 5.79 -11.70 10.09
N THR A 304 6.28 -10.55 9.65
CA THR A 304 6.56 -9.40 10.49
C THR A 304 6.15 -8.11 9.82
N ASP A 305 5.85 -7.11 10.64
CA ASP A 305 5.72 -5.74 10.17
C ASP A 305 7.11 -5.10 9.91
N PRO A 306 7.16 -3.85 9.39
CA PRO A 306 8.42 -3.15 9.14
C PRO A 306 9.32 -2.89 10.36
N ARG A 307 8.80 -3.06 11.59
CA ARG A 307 9.56 -2.93 12.84
C ARG A 307 10.13 -4.25 13.34
N GLU A 308 9.92 -5.34 12.61
CA GLU A 308 10.30 -6.70 12.99
C GLU A 308 9.44 -7.26 14.17
N ASP A 309 8.24 -6.71 14.39
CA ASP A 309 7.24 -7.25 15.31
C ASP A 309 6.48 -8.42 14.64
N LEU A 310 6.69 -9.63 15.16
CA LEU A 310 6.14 -10.88 14.60
C LEU A 310 4.62 -10.97 14.76
N ASN A 311 3.97 -11.53 13.73
CA ASN A 311 2.55 -11.81 13.76
C ASN A 311 2.16 -12.83 14.86
N LEU A 312 0.99 -12.66 15.46
CA LEU A 312 0.33 -13.71 16.24
C LEU A 312 -0.44 -14.67 15.33
N GLU A 313 -0.90 -15.80 15.88
CA GLU A 313 -1.86 -16.65 15.15
C GLU A 313 -3.15 -15.86 14.89
N THR A 314 -3.61 -15.89 13.65
CA THR A 314 -4.75 -15.09 13.19
C THR A 314 -5.64 -15.89 12.25
N ALA A 315 -6.92 -15.52 12.20
CA ALA A 315 -7.86 -16.10 11.26
C ALA A 315 -9.07 -15.21 11.03
N VAL A 316 -9.59 -15.24 9.80
CA VAL A 316 -10.71 -14.44 9.33
C VAL A 316 -11.67 -15.28 8.50
N THR A 317 -12.96 -15.01 8.63
CA THR A 317 -14.00 -15.62 7.78
C THR A 317 -13.90 -15.03 6.37
N VAL A 318 -14.10 -15.86 5.35
CA VAL A 318 -14.14 -15.41 3.96
C VAL A 318 -15.52 -14.82 3.67
N THR A 319 -15.56 -13.56 3.27
CA THR A 319 -16.75 -12.90 2.76
C THR A 319 -16.92 -13.18 1.26
N ARG A 320 -18.17 -13.16 0.80
CA ARG A 320 -18.53 -13.33 -0.62
C ARG A 320 -18.90 -12.01 -1.26
#